data_AF-A0A1I4UP09-F1
#
_entry.id   AF-A0A1I4UP09-F1
#
_cell.length_a   1.000
_cell.length_b   1.000
_cell.length_c   1.000
_cell.angle_alpha   90.00
_cell.angle_beta   90.00
_cell.angle_gamma   90.00
#
_symmetry.space_group_name_H-M   'P 1'
#
loop_
_entity.id
_entity.type
_entity.pdbx_description
1 polymer ?
#
loop_
_entity_poly.entity_id
_entity_poly.type
_entity_poly.pdbx_seq_one_letter_code
_entity_poly.pdbx_strand_id
1 'polypeptide(L)'
;MTPIEAAADALLRIVVTGERERSAAANPDWQRGQPWIDTLAPTSTDALDVSGLVTDPIGTACRAELRRIGHALHAANPGEDMAALSIEIAEMDPTHAGWRAIVLEMAWGGIGGPTS
;
A
#
# COMPACT_ATOMS: atom_id res chain seq x y z
N MET A 1 -0.25 6.62 18.31
CA MET A 1 -0.85 5.75 17.29
C MET A 1 -2.33 5.62 17.55
N THR A 2 -3.14 6.13 16.63
CA THR A 2 -4.61 6.00 16.68
C THR A 2 -5.06 4.60 16.25
N PRO A 3 -6.29 4.15 16.59
CA PRO A 3 -6.79 2.86 16.12
C PRO A 3 -6.81 2.72 14.59
N ILE A 4 -7.03 3.82 13.87
CA ILE A 4 -7.07 3.86 12.41
C ILE A 4 -5.68 3.75 11.78
N GLU A 5 -4.66 4.39 12.37
CA GLU A 5 -3.25 4.17 11.99
C GLU A 5 -2.80 2.73 12.26
N ALA A 6 -3.21 2.15 13.39
CA ALA A 6 -2.91 0.76 13.71
C ALA A 6 -3.55 -0.22 12.72
N ALA A 7 -4.76 0.09 12.24
CA ALA A 7 -5.40 -0.68 11.18
C ALA A 7 -4.64 -0.56 9.85
N ALA A 8 -4.19 0.64 9.49
CA ALA A 8 -3.35 0.85 8.31
C ALA A 8 -2.03 0.05 8.42
N ASP A 9 -1.35 0.09 9.56
CA ASP A 9 -0.14 -0.69 9.82
C ASP A 9 -0.38 -2.20 9.67
N ALA A 10 -1.48 -2.72 10.22
CA ALA A 10 -1.82 -4.13 10.11
C ALA A 10 -2.06 -4.57 8.65
N LEU A 11 -2.78 -3.77 7.87
CA LEU A 11 -3.01 -4.02 6.45
C LEU A 11 -1.71 -3.97 5.65
N LEU A 12 -0.83 -3.02 5.95
CA LEU A 12 0.48 -2.91 5.31
C LEU A 12 1.34 -4.14 5.55
N ARG A 13 1.33 -4.72 6.76
CA ARG A 13 2.05 -5.97 7.04
C ARG A 13 1.56 -7.12 6.18
N ILE A 14 0.25 -7.24 5.99
CA ILE A 14 -0.35 -8.28 5.14
C ILE A 14 0.07 -8.08 3.68
N VAL A 15 -0.07 -6.85 3.16
CA VAL A 15 0.30 -6.52 1.78
C VAL A 15 1.78 -6.79 1.54
N VAL A 16 2.68 -6.25 2.37
CA VAL A 16 4.13 -6.43 2.22
C VAL A 16 4.54 -7.89 2.29
N THR A 17 3.92 -8.68 3.18
CA THR A 17 4.20 -10.12 3.28
C THR A 17 3.80 -10.84 1.98
N GLY A 18 2.59 -10.58 1.48
CA GLY A 18 2.10 -11.16 0.23
C GLY A 18 2.92 -10.72 -0.99
N GLU A 19 3.32 -9.45 -1.07
CA GLU A 19 4.20 -8.96 -2.13
C GLU A 19 5.55 -9.67 -2.12
N ARG A 20 6.13 -9.86 -0.94
CA ARG A 20 7.41 -10.55 -0.81
C ARG A 20 7.34 -11.99 -1.27
N GLU A 21 6.27 -12.70 -0.91
CA GLU A 21 6.03 -14.08 -1.36
C GLU A 21 5.85 -14.16 -2.88
N ARG A 22 5.06 -13.26 -3.47
CA ARG A 22 4.86 -13.20 -4.92
C ARG A 22 6.12 -12.80 -5.67
N SER A 23 6.85 -11.81 -5.17
CA SER A 23 8.14 -11.40 -5.74
C SER A 23 9.14 -12.55 -5.70
N ALA A 24 9.21 -13.31 -4.60
CA ALA A 24 10.06 -14.50 -4.53
C ALA A 24 9.63 -15.59 -5.52
N ALA A 25 8.32 -15.82 -5.66
CA ALA A 25 7.78 -16.81 -6.60
C ALA A 25 7.97 -16.41 -8.08
N ALA A 26 7.91 -15.12 -8.40
CA ALA A 26 8.16 -14.58 -9.74
C ALA A 26 9.65 -14.57 -10.11
N ASN A 27 10.53 -14.61 -9.11
CA ASN A 27 11.98 -14.52 -9.26
C ASN A 27 12.69 -15.75 -8.64
N PRO A 28 12.32 -17.00 -8.99
CA PRO A 28 12.81 -18.19 -8.30
C PRO A 28 14.32 -18.41 -8.47
N ASP A 29 14.86 -17.98 -9.62
CA ASP A 29 16.27 -18.15 -9.99
C ASP A 29 17.06 -16.85 -9.91
N TRP A 30 16.55 -15.83 -9.19
CA TRP A 30 17.20 -14.52 -9.19
C TRP A 30 18.59 -14.55 -8.58
N GLN A 31 19.51 -13.86 -9.26
CA GLN A 31 20.91 -13.74 -8.87
C GLN A 31 21.33 -12.26 -8.85
N ARG A 32 22.28 -11.94 -7.98
CA ARG A 32 22.85 -10.60 -7.86
C ARG A 32 23.31 -10.07 -9.22
N GLY A 33 22.75 -8.96 -9.66
CA GLY A 33 23.05 -8.31 -10.95
C GLY A 33 22.02 -8.57 -12.06
N GLN A 34 21.06 -9.47 -11.85
CA GLN A 34 19.89 -9.59 -12.72
C GLN A 34 18.81 -8.55 -12.34
N PRO A 35 18.01 -8.05 -13.31
CA PRO A 35 16.85 -7.24 -13.01
C PRO A 35 15.90 -8.01 -12.08
N TRP A 36 15.52 -7.38 -10.97
CA TRP A 36 14.47 -7.90 -10.08
C TRP A 36 13.11 -7.51 -10.65
N ILE A 37 12.19 -8.46 -10.79
CA ILE A 37 10.81 -8.15 -11.21
C ILE A 37 10.02 -7.80 -9.96
N ASP A 38 9.69 -6.52 -9.79
CA ASP A 38 8.73 -6.09 -8.78
C ASP A 38 7.32 -6.52 -9.18
N THR A 39 6.62 -7.18 -8.26
CA THR A 39 5.24 -7.67 -8.47
C THR A 39 4.17 -6.65 -8.12
N LEU A 40 4.53 -5.39 -7.90
CA LEU A 40 3.60 -4.37 -7.45
C LEU A 40 2.40 -4.24 -8.43
N ALA A 41 1.21 -4.50 -7.88
CA ALA A 41 -0.08 -4.43 -8.53
C ALA A 41 -0.72 -3.03 -8.35
N PRO A 42 -1.75 -2.68 -9.13
CA PRO A 42 -1.91 -1.40 -9.80
C PRO A 42 -2.16 -0.21 -8.87
N THR A 43 -1.97 0.97 -9.47
CA THR A 43 -2.40 2.28 -8.97
C THR A 43 -3.74 2.16 -8.27
N SER A 44 -3.84 2.63 -7.02
CA SER A 44 -5.15 2.60 -6.39
C SER A 44 -6.07 3.57 -7.10
N THR A 45 -7.20 3.03 -7.51
CA THR A 45 -8.30 3.79 -8.06
C THR A 45 -9.53 3.39 -7.27
N ASP A 46 -10.58 4.21 -7.30
CA ASP A 46 -11.86 3.81 -6.74
C ASP A 46 -12.57 2.74 -7.58
N ALA A 47 -11.95 2.31 -8.70
CA ALA A 47 -12.45 1.24 -9.54
C ALA A 47 -12.02 -0.14 -9.03
N LEU A 48 -12.88 -1.13 -9.30
CA LEU A 48 -12.60 -2.53 -8.99
C LEU A 48 -11.47 -3.08 -9.88
N ASP A 49 -10.35 -3.46 -9.27
CA ASP A 49 -9.28 -4.20 -9.94
C ASP A 49 -9.63 -5.70 -10.04
N VAL A 50 -10.32 -6.06 -11.11
CA VAL A 50 -10.73 -7.46 -11.38
C VAL A 50 -9.52 -8.38 -11.58
N SER A 51 -8.44 -7.87 -12.19
CA SER A 51 -7.22 -8.65 -12.43
C SER A 51 -6.49 -8.95 -11.12
N GLY A 52 -6.34 -7.93 -10.27
CA GLY A 52 -5.81 -8.07 -8.92
C GLY A 52 -6.63 -9.02 -8.06
N LEU A 53 -7.97 -8.98 -8.15
CA LEU A 53 -8.84 -9.87 -7.38
C LEU A 53 -8.62 -11.35 -7.73
N VAL A 54 -8.34 -11.67 -9.00
CA VAL A 54 -8.07 -13.04 -9.45
C VAL A 54 -6.68 -13.51 -9.03
N THR A 55 -5.68 -12.63 -9.06
CA THR A 55 -4.28 -12.97 -8.84
C THR A 55 -3.84 -12.89 -7.38
N ASP A 56 -4.44 -12.00 -6.61
CA ASP A 56 -4.19 -11.75 -5.19
C ASP A 56 -5.43 -11.13 -4.52
N PRO A 57 -6.42 -11.96 -4.16
CA PRO A 57 -7.66 -11.47 -3.58
C PRO A 57 -7.44 -10.79 -2.22
N ILE A 58 -6.50 -11.28 -1.41
CA ILE A 58 -6.23 -10.76 -0.07
C ILE A 58 -5.56 -9.39 -0.16
N GLY A 59 -4.45 -9.26 -0.89
CA GLY A 59 -3.76 -7.99 -1.03
C GLY A 59 -4.60 -6.95 -1.76
N THR A 60 -5.43 -7.37 -2.73
CA THR A 60 -6.40 -6.47 -3.38
C THR A 60 -7.43 -5.93 -2.39
N ALA A 61 -8.02 -6.79 -1.55
CA ALA A 61 -8.93 -6.34 -0.51
C ALA A 61 -8.25 -5.43 0.52
N CYS A 62 -7.00 -5.75 0.92
CA CYS A 62 -6.24 -4.94 1.87
C CYS A 62 -5.89 -3.55 1.30
N ARG A 63 -5.48 -3.46 0.03
CA ARG A 63 -5.23 -2.19 -0.67
C ARG A 63 -6.52 -1.35 -0.80
N ALA A 64 -7.65 -1.98 -1.10
CA ALA A 64 -8.94 -1.29 -1.13
C ALA A 64 -9.35 -0.77 0.25
N GLU A 65 -9.08 -1.51 1.33
CA GLU A 65 -9.35 -1.03 2.69
C GLU A 65 -8.39 0.11 3.09
N LEU A 66 -7.11 0.04 2.72
CA LEU A 66 -6.16 1.14 2.90
C LEU A 66 -6.67 2.43 2.24
N ARG A 67 -7.19 2.34 1.01
CA ARG A 67 -7.82 3.48 0.30
C ARG A 67 -8.98 4.09 1.10
N ARG A 68 -9.87 3.25 1.66
CA ARG A 68 -11.00 3.69 2.51
C ARG A 68 -10.51 4.37 3.78
N ILE A 69 -9.49 3.81 4.43
CA ILE A 69 -8.86 4.40 5.62
C ILE A 69 -8.30 5.79 5.28
N GLY A 70 -7.59 5.94 4.16
CA GLY A 70 -7.06 7.24 3.72
C GLY A 70 -8.17 8.28 3.55
N HIS A 71 -9.30 7.89 2.96
CA HIS A 71 -10.48 8.78 2.85
C HIS A 71 -11.08 9.13 4.21
N ALA A 72 -11.18 8.18 5.13
CA ALA A 72 -11.72 8.41 6.47
C ALA A 72 -10.80 9.35 7.28
N LEU A 73 -9.48 9.18 7.18
CA LEU A 73 -8.48 10.07 7.77
C LEU A 73 -8.62 11.49 7.25
N HIS A 74 -8.65 11.66 5.92
CA HIS A 74 -8.81 12.98 5.32
C HIS A 74 -10.16 13.63 5.65
N ALA A 75 -11.25 12.86 5.67
CA ALA A 75 -12.57 13.39 6.05
C ALA A 75 -12.62 13.85 7.52
N ALA A 76 -11.89 13.18 8.41
CA ALA A 76 -11.79 13.56 9.81
C ALA A 76 -10.88 14.79 10.03
N ASN A 77 -9.83 14.94 9.21
CA ASN A 77 -8.94 16.09 9.24
C ASN A 77 -8.52 16.52 7.81
N PRO A 78 -9.31 17.38 7.14
CA PRO A 78 -9.00 17.79 5.75
C PRO A 78 -7.71 18.58 5.58
N GLY A 79 -7.18 19.17 6.66
CA GLY A 79 -5.91 19.88 6.67
C GLY A 79 -4.70 19.01 6.98
N GLU A 80 -4.90 17.71 7.21
CA GLU A 80 -3.83 16.74 7.43
C GLU A 80 -2.95 16.61 6.18
N ASP A 81 -1.63 16.63 6.38
CA ASP A 81 -0.69 16.31 5.31
C ASP A 81 -0.62 14.79 5.14
N MET A 82 -1.44 14.27 4.23
CA MET A 82 -1.51 12.83 3.95
C MET A 82 -0.17 12.26 3.48
N ALA A 83 0.73 13.07 2.88
CA ALA A 83 2.05 12.60 2.48
C ALA A 83 2.96 12.44 3.71
N ALA A 84 2.95 13.40 4.64
CA ALA A 84 3.66 13.28 5.91
C ALA A 84 3.14 12.09 6.74
N LEU A 85 1.82 11.95 6.85
CA LEU A 85 1.19 10.82 7.57
C LEU A 85 1.55 9.46 6.94
N SER A 86 1.65 9.39 5.60
CA SER A 86 2.08 8.16 4.91
C SER A 86 3.49 7.76 5.32
N ILE A 87 4.41 8.72 5.45
CA ILE A 87 5.79 8.47 5.89
C ILE A 87 5.79 7.96 7.34
N GLU A 88 5.06 8.62 8.25
CA GLU A 88 4.97 8.22 9.65
C GLU A 88 4.47 6.78 9.80
N ILE A 89 3.42 6.40 9.07
CA ILE A 89 2.86 5.05 9.10
C ILE A 89 3.80 4.04 8.44
N ALA A 90 4.49 4.41 7.35
CA ALA A 90 5.49 3.55 6.73
C ALA A 90 6.62 3.21 7.70
N GLU A 91 7.09 4.19 8.48
CA GLU A 91 8.18 4.06 9.44
C GLU A 91 7.83 3.27 10.71
N MET A 92 6.55 2.96 10.96
CA MET A 92 6.14 2.06 12.05
C MET A 92 6.75 0.66 11.94
N ASP A 93 7.15 0.23 10.74
CA ASP A 93 8.04 -0.92 10.53
C ASP A 93 9.24 -0.52 9.67
N PRO A 94 10.37 -0.15 10.28
CA PRO A 94 11.54 0.37 9.57
C PRO A 94 12.20 -0.68 8.67
N THR A 95 11.96 -1.97 8.91
CA THR A 95 12.53 -3.05 8.07
C THR A 95 11.94 -3.02 6.65
N HIS A 96 10.72 -2.51 6.52
CA HIS A 96 9.98 -2.49 5.26
C HIS A 96 9.48 -1.09 4.88
N ALA A 97 10.06 -0.04 5.47
CA ALA A 97 9.56 1.34 5.30
C ALA A 97 9.44 1.75 3.82
N GLY A 98 10.42 1.40 2.97
CA GLY A 98 10.34 1.72 1.54
C GLY A 98 9.15 1.06 0.82
N TRP A 99 8.91 -0.23 1.07
CA TRP A 99 7.76 -0.94 0.50
C TRP A 99 6.43 -0.41 1.03
N ARG A 100 6.38 -0.11 2.33
CA ARG A 100 5.18 0.44 2.97
C ARG A 100 4.85 1.84 2.42
N ALA A 101 5.86 2.67 2.20
CA ALA A 101 5.71 4.00 1.61
C ALA A 101 5.16 3.90 0.18
N ILE A 102 5.67 2.99 -0.65
CA ILE A 102 5.17 2.77 -2.02
C ILE A 102 3.69 2.32 -1.99
N VAL A 103 3.34 1.39 -1.09
CA VAL A 103 1.94 0.93 -0.96
C VAL A 103 1.02 2.07 -0.52
N LEU A 104 1.45 2.91 0.42
CA LEU A 104 0.68 4.07 0.88
C LEU A 104 0.59 5.16 -0.20
N GLU A 105 1.66 5.44 -0.94
CA GLU A 105 1.65 6.38 -2.06
C GLU A 105 0.63 5.94 -3.12
N MET A 106 0.64 4.65 -3.48
CA MET A 106 -0.34 4.12 -4.42
C MET A 106 -1.76 4.15 -3.86
N ALA A 107 -1.94 3.84 -2.58
CA ALA A 107 -3.25 3.77 -1.92
C ALA A 107 -3.86 5.14 -1.62
N TRP A 108 -3.06 6.14 -1.30
CA TRP A 108 -3.52 7.45 -0.80
C TRP A 108 -3.21 8.60 -1.76
N GLY A 109 -2.53 8.32 -2.88
CA GLY A 109 -2.32 9.28 -3.95
C GLY A 109 -3.63 9.94 -4.39
N GLY A 110 -3.61 11.27 -4.49
CA GLY A 110 -4.78 12.06 -4.89
C GLY A 110 -5.81 12.33 -3.78
N ILE A 111 -5.68 11.73 -2.58
CA ILE A 111 -6.52 12.10 -1.44
C ILE A 111 -6.13 13.50 -0.96
N GLY A 112 -7.10 14.41 -0.86
CA GLY A 112 -6.88 15.78 -0.39
C GLY A 112 -6.13 16.68 -1.38
N GLY A 113 -5.68 16.15 -2.51
CA GLY A 113 -5.15 16.94 -3.62
C GLY A 113 -6.27 17.63 -4.42
N PRO A 114 -5.95 18.66 -5.22
CA PRO A 114 -6.93 19.24 -6.12
C PRO A 114 -7.44 18.15 -7.07
N THR A 115 -8.75 17.96 -7.12
CA THR A 115 -9.40 17.12 -8.13
C THR A 115 -9.06 17.70 -9.50
N SER A 116 -8.18 17.04 -10.25
CA SER A 116 -7.91 17.37 -11.65
C SER A 116 -9.05 16.91 -12.55
#